data_AF-A0ABD5J1S6-F1
#
_entry.id   AF-A0ABD5J1S6-F1
#
_cell.length_a   1.000
_cell.length_b   1.000
_cell.length_c   1.000
_cell.angle_alpha   90.00
_cell.angle_beta   90.00
_cell.angle_gamma   90.00
#
_symmetry.space_group_name_H-M   'P 1'
#
loop_
_entity.id
_entity.type
_entity.pdbx_description
1 polymer ?
#
loop_
_entity_poly.entity_id
_entity_poly.type
_entity_poly.pdbx_seq_one_letter_code
_entity_poly.pdbx_strand_id
1 'polypeptide(L)'
;MAGRRAARDAISRDQWAALISAKNAASETGARRAAGREKTPITVERIIDAALQAVEAGGFEDLTMRMVATRLGTGPASLYAHVRNRADLGDLLIGRLCSQVALPAPDPACWRDQFMDVCAQLRDQFLRYPGIAQAALTVVPADLATLRVGEGMLAILLASGAPARQAAWTSDAAFLYITGYCLEASMARRQSEDADGRVIDRAEIEERLRMLPPDLFPHTVAHARELTSGTGHDRFTFTLTLLLQGLVPPRP
;
A
#
# COMPACT_ATOMS: atom_id res chain seq x y z
N MET A 1 -40.46 19.98 -16.81
CA MET A 1 -39.14 19.62 -17.40
C MET A 1 -38.19 19.19 -16.29
N ALA A 2 -37.64 17.97 -16.46
CA ALA A 2 -36.39 17.42 -15.90
C ALA A 2 -36.04 17.64 -14.40
N GLY A 3 -36.59 16.77 -13.54
CA GLY A 3 -36.04 16.46 -12.21
C GLY A 3 -35.72 14.96 -12.12
N ARG A 4 -34.80 14.46 -12.95
CA ARG A 4 -34.25 13.11 -12.87
C ARG A 4 -32.73 13.17 -13.05
N ARG A 5 -32.04 13.61 -11.99
CA ARG A 5 -30.62 13.28 -11.81
C ARG A 5 -30.59 11.87 -11.24
N ALA A 6 -30.06 10.93 -12.03
CA ALA A 6 -29.97 9.52 -11.71
C ALA A 6 -29.40 9.31 -10.30
N ALA A 7 -30.18 8.64 -9.45
CA ALA A 7 -29.63 7.93 -8.32
C ALA A 7 -28.65 6.91 -8.89
N ARG A 8 -27.35 7.06 -8.61
CA ARG A 8 -26.37 6.01 -8.86
C ARG A 8 -26.83 4.79 -8.05
N ASP A 9 -27.13 3.69 -8.72
CA ASP A 9 -27.48 2.43 -8.10
C ASP A 9 -26.39 2.05 -7.08
N ALA A 10 -26.71 2.16 -5.79
CA ALA A 10 -25.84 1.72 -4.72
C ALA A 10 -25.83 0.19 -4.72
N ILE A 11 -24.67 -0.41 -4.96
CA ILE A 11 -24.45 -1.86 -4.85
C ILE A 11 -24.91 -2.32 -3.45
N SER A 12 -25.75 -3.35 -3.40
CA SER A 12 -26.22 -3.91 -2.12
C SER A 12 -25.10 -4.65 -1.38
N ARG A 13 -25.25 -4.85 -0.07
CA ARG A 13 -24.30 -5.62 0.75
C ARG A 13 -24.04 -7.02 0.17
N ASP A 14 -25.10 -7.71 -0.25
CA ASP A 14 -25.00 -9.06 -0.81
C ASP A 14 -24.28 -9.07 -2.16
N GLN A 15 -24.54 -8.04 -2.99
CA GLN A 15 -23.82 -7.86 -4.25
C GLN A 15 -22.33 -7.57 -4.01
N TRP A 16 -21.98 -6.74 -3.03
CA TRP A 16 -20.59 -6.46 -2.68
C TRP A 16 -19.87 -7.70 -2.13
N ALA A 17 -20.52 -8.44 -1.22
CA ALA A 17 -19.99 -9.69 -0.69
C ALA A 17 -19.81 -10.76 -1.78
N ALA A 18 -20.75 -10.84 -2.74
CA ALA A 18 -20.63 -11.72 -3.89
C ALA A 18 -19.48 -11.31 -4.82
N LEU A 19 -19.25 -10.01 -5.02
CA LEU A 19 -18.13 -9.50 -5.82
C LEU A 19 -16.78 -9.85 -5.18
N ILE A 20 -16.62 -9.65 -3.87
CA ILE A 20 -15.44 -10.06 -3.11
C ILE A 20 -15.24 -11.57 -3.25
N SER A 21 -16.28 -12.36 -2.98
CA SER A 21 -16.20 -13.84 -3.05
C SER A 21 -15.82 -14.32 -4.45
N ALA A 22 -16.42 -13.76 -5.51
CA ALA A 22 -16.11 -14.14 -6.89
C ALA A 22 -14.67 -13.80 -7.28
N LYS A 23 -14.15 -12.65 -6.84
CA LYS A 23 -12.79 -12.22 -7.12
C LYS A 23 -11.75 -13.15 -6.47
N ASN A 24 -12.01 -13.61 -5.24
CA ASN A 24 -11.12 -14.52 -4.52
C ASN A 24 -11.30 -15.98 -4.98
N ALA A 25 -12.49 -16.41 -5.38
CA ALA A 25 -12.68 -17.74 -5.97
C ALA A 25 -11.97 -17.88 -7.33
N ALA A 26 -11.84 -16.79 -8.10
CA ALA A 26 -11.14 -16.79 -9.38
C ALA A 26 -9.62 -17.00 -9.24
N SER A 27 -9.00 -16.54 -8.14
CA SER A 27 -7.60 -16.89 -7.83
C SER A 27 -7.48 -18.36 -7.43
N GLU A 28 -8.28 -18.83 -6.46
CA GLU A 28 -8.22 -20.20 -5.95
C GLU A 28 -8.56 -21.28 -7.00
N THR A 29 -9.51 -21.02 -7.90
CA THR A 29 -9.90 -21.96 -8.96
C THR A 29 -8.82 -22.10 -10.03
N GLY A 30 -8.03 -21.05 -10.25
CA GLY A 30 -6.84 -21.07 -11.10
C GLY A 30 -5.77 -22.02 -10.56
N ALA A 31 -5.52 -21.99 -9.24
CA ALA A 31 -4.57 -22.87 -8.56
C ALA A 31 -4.94 -24.36 -8.69
N ARG A 32 -6.23 -24.71 -8.62
CA ARG A 32 -6.70 -26.12 -8.64
C ARG A 32 -6.71 -26.78 -10.02
N ARG A 33 -6.86 -26.02 -11.12
CA ARG A 33 -6.88 -26.56 -12.50
C ARG A 33 -5.50 -26.89 -13.08
N ALA A 34 -4.41 -26.54 -12.39
CA ALA A 34 -3.04 -26.67 -12.90
C ALA A 34 -2.45 -28.11 -12.89
N ALA A 35 -3.17 -29.10 -12.38
CA ALA A 35 -2.64 -30.44 -12.10
C ALA A 35 -2.58 -31.43 -13.30
N GLY A 36 -2.66 -30.97 -14.56
CA GLY A 36 -2.54 -31.91 -15.69
C GLY A 36 -2.47 -31.31 -17.10
N ARG A 37 -1.25 -31.10 -17.62
CA ARG A 37 -0.74 -31.29 -19.00
C ARG A 37 0.56 -30.50 -19.24
N GLU A 38 1.41 -31.00 -20.14
CA GLU A 38 2.82 -30.61 -20.43
C GLU A 38 3.09 -29.18 -20.98
N LYS A 39 2.27 -28.19 -20.64
CA LYS A 39 2.66 -26.78 -20.63
C LYS A 39 2.14 -26.20 -19.32
N THR A 40 3.02 -25.71 -18.44
CA THR A 40 2.62 -25.20 -17.13
C THR A 40 1.45 -24.23 -17.30
N PRO A 41 0.25 -24.54 -16.78
CA PRO A 41 -0.94 -23.73 -16.99
C PRO A 41 -0.73 -22.32 -16.44
N ILE A 42 -1.29 -21.31 -17.11
CA ILE A 42 -1.29 -19.95 -16.58
C ILE A 42 -2.31 -19.92 -15.44
N THR A 43 -1.87 -19.51 -14.26
CA THR A 43 -2.71 -19.32 -13.08
C THR A 43 -2.54 -17.89 -12.57
N VAL A 44 -3.49 -17.44 -11.74
CA VAL A 44 -3.43 -16.09 -11.14
C VAL A 44 -2.16 -15.93 -10.31
N GLU A 45 -1.74 -16.97 -9.58
CA GLU A 45 -0.53 -16.98 -8.76
C GLU A 45 0.71 -16.75 -9.63
N ARG A 46 0.82 -17.46 -10.76
CA ARG A 46 1.95 -17.25 -11.69
C ARG A 46 1.96 -15.86 -12.31
N ILE A 47 0.79 -15.28 -12.56
CA ILE A 47 0.67 -13.90 -13.05
C ILE A 47 1.15 -12.92 -11.97
N ILE A 48 0.73 -13.11 -10.72
CA ILE A 48 1.16 -12.30 -9.56
C ILE A 48 2.68 -12.40 -9.40
N ASP A 49 3.25 -13.61 -9.38
CA ASP A 49 4.70 -13.81 -9.18
C ASP A 49 5.52 -13.17 -10.32
N ALA A 50 5.12 -13.38 -11.58
CA ALA A 50 5.79 -12.77 -12.73
C ALA A 50 5.69 -11.23 -12.73
N ALA A 51 4.56 -10.69 -12.27
CA ALA A 51 4.36 -9.25 -12.12
C ALA A 51 5.19 -8.68 -10.98
N LEU A 52 5.23 -9.30 -9.79
CA LEU A 52 6.09 -8.87 -8.68
C LEU A 52 7.57 -8.84 -9.08
N GLN A 53 8.05 -9.86 -9.81
CA GLN A 53 9.43 -9.86 -10.34
C GLN A 53 9.68 -8.73 -11.36
N ALA A 54 8.65 -8.31 -12.11
CA ALA A 54 8.77 -7.18 -13.02
C ALA A 54 8.81 -5.85 -12.26
N VAL A 55 7.98 -5.71 -11.22
CA VAL A 55 7.95 -4.53 -10.34
C VAL A 55 9.25 -4.43 -9.53
N GLU A 56 9.81 -5.53 -9.04
CA GLU A 56 11.09 -5.51 -8.34
C GLU A 56 12.23 -5.01 -9.24
N ALA A 57 12.18 -5.28 -10.55
CA ALA A 57 13.21 -4.90 -11.51
C ALA A 57 13.06 -3.50 -12.11
N GLY A 58 11.82 -3.01 -12.32
CA GLY A 58 11.57 -1.73 -13.01
C GLY A 58 10.51 -0.86 -12.36
N GLY A 59 9.97 -1.28 -11.22
CA GLY A 59 8.92 -0.59 -10.50
C GLY A 59 7.53 -0.69 -11.12
N PHE A 60 6.52 -0.28 -10.35
CA PHE A 60 5.11 -0.51 -10.67
C PHE A 60 4.61 0.37 -11.81
N GLU A 61 5.13 1.59 -11.96
CA GLU A 61 4.72 2.54 -13.00
C GLU A 61 4.98 2.00 -14.41
N ASP A 62 6.04 1.20 -14.59
CA ASP A 62 6.46 0.60 -15.86
C ASP A 62 5.83 -0.78 -16.11
N LEU A 63 5.06 -1.30 -15.14
CA LEU A 63 4.39 -2.59 -15.27
C LEU A 63 3.32 -2.55 -16.37
N THR A 64 3.48 -3.40 -17.39
CA THR A 64 2.47 -3.60 -18.44
C THR A 64 2.01 -5.05 -18.52
N MET A 65 0.75 -5.28 -18.92
CA MET A 65 0.23 -6.63 -19.14
C MET A 65 1.06 -7.42 -20.16
N ARG A 66 1.59 -6.74 -21.19
CA ARG A 66 2.48 -7.36 -22.18
C ARG A 66 3.79 -7.83 -21.56
N MET A 67 4.42 -7.03 -20.70
CA MET A 67 5.64 -7.43 -20.01
C MET A 67 5.44 -8.69 -19.15
N VAL A 68 4.32 -8.77 -18.43
CA VAL A 68 3.95 -9.96 -17.66
C VAL A 68 3.74 -11.18 -18.58
N ALA A 69 3.07 -11.00 -19.71
CA ALA A 69 2.82 -12.08 -20.66
C ALA A 69 4.13 -12.61 -21.27
N THR A 70 5.03 -11.71 -21.66
CA THR A 70 6.36 -12.05 -22.17
C THR A 70 7.16 -12.84 -21.13
N ARG A 71 7.16 -12.41 -19.86
CA ARG A 71 7.82 -13.15 -18.76
C ARG A 71 7.25 -14.56 -18.56
N LEU A 72 5.96 -14.75 -18.81
CA LEU A 72 5.29 -16.05 -18.73
C LEU A 72 5.39 -16.89 -20.01
N GLY A 73 6.06 -16.40 -21.06
CA GLY A 73 6.17 -17.09 -22.35
C GLY A 73 4.82 -17.24 -23.08
N THR A 74 3.90 -16.29 -22.88
CA THR A 74 2.54 -16.33 -23.43
C THR A 74 2.13 -15.01 -24.10
N GLY A 75 0.98 -15.00 -24.76
CA GLY A 75 0.36 -13.80 -25.31
C GLY A 75 -0.51 -13.05 -24.27
N PRO A 76 -0.67 -11.72 -24.38
CA PRO A 76 -1.51 -10.93 -23.46
C PRO A 76 -2.96 -11.43 -23.34
N ALA A 77 -3.53 -11.96 -24.43
CA ALA A 77 -4.88 -12.53 -24.45
C ALA A 77 -5.09 -13.63 -23.39
N SER A 78 -4.06 -14.45 -23.13
CA SER A 78 -4.13 -15.50 -22.11
C SER A 78 -4.18 -14.92 -20.69
N LEU A 79 -3.60 -13.74 -20.44
CA LEU A 79 -3.69 -13.09 -19.12
C LEU A 79 -5.07 -12.53 -18.85
N TYR A 80 -5.72 -11.95 -19.86
CA TYR A 80 -7.03 -11.31 -19.71
C TYR A 80 -8.15 -12.28 -19.34
N ALA A 81 -7.95 -13.59 -19.57
CA ALA A 81 -8.84 -14.63 -19.05
C ALA A 81 -8.82 -14.75 -17.52
N HIS A 82 -7.77 -14.24 -16.86
CA HIS A 82 -7.57 -14.32 -15.42
C HIS A 82 -7.63 -12.94 -14.74
N VAL A 83 -7.11 -11.89 -15.39
CA VAL A 83 -7.01 -10.55 -14.82
C VAL A 83 -7.43 -9.52 -15.86
N ARG A 84 -8.49 -8.76 -15.58
CA ARG A 84 -9.17 -7.94 -16.60
C ARG A 84 -8.33 -6.75 -17.06
N ASN A 85 -7.52 -6.17 -16.18
CA ASN A 85 -6.69 -5.00 -16.48
C ASN A 85 -5.56 -4.83 -15.45
N ARG A 86 -4.70 -3.82 -15.67
CA ARG A 86 -3.57 -3.49 -14.79
C ARG A 86 -4.00 -3.09 -13.38
N ALA A 87 -5.15 -2.44 -13.21
CA ALA A 87 -5.65 -2.03 -11.89
C ALA A 87 -6.10 -3.25 -11.07
N ASP A 88 -6.79 -4.21 -11.69
CA ASP A 88 -7.12 -5.49 -11.06
C ASP A 88 -5.88 -6.31 -10.72
N LEU A 89 -4.85 -6.27 -11.59
CA LEU A 89 -3.55 -6.86 -11.27
C LEU A 89 -2.96 -6.18 -10.03
N GLY A 90 -2.97 -4.84 -9.97
CA GLY A 90 -2.52 -4.07 -8.81
C GLY A 90 -3.19 -4.49 -7.50
N ASP A 91 -4.51 -4.64 -7.49
CA ASP A 91 -5.23 -5.11 -6.29
C ASP A 91 -4.81 -6.53 -5.87
N LEU A 92 -4.58 -7.44 -6.83
CA LEU A 92 -4.06 -8.78 -6.55
C LEU A 92 -2.62 -8.75 -6.01
N LEU A 93 -1.77 -7.84 -6.51
CA LEU A 93 -0.41 -7.67 -6.00
C LEU A 93 -0.44 -7.16 -4.56
N ILE A 94 -1.24 -6.14 -4.26
CA ILE A 94 -1.42 -5.64 -2.88
C ILE A 94 -1.97 -6.74 -1.98
N GLY A 95 -2.97 -7.49 -2.43
CA GLY A 95 -3.49 -8.66 -1.72
C GLY A 95 -2.41 -9.68 -1.37
N ARG A 96 -1.55 -10.02 -2.34
CA ARG A 96 -0.40 -10.91 -2.13
C ARG A 96 0.56 -10.39 -1.06
N LEU A 97 0.85 -9.09 -1.04
CA LEU A 97 1.71 -8.49 -0.02
C LEU A 97 1.03 -8.47 1.36
N CYS A 98 -0.24 -8.06 1.41
CA CYS A 98 -1.07 -8.09 2.63
C CYS A 98 -1.23 -9.49 3.19
N SER A 99 -1.20 -10.55 2.38
CA SER A 99 -1.26 -11.94 2.84
C SER A 99 -0.05 -12.35 3.70
N GLN A 100 1.08 -11.64 3.56
CA GLN A 100 2.30 -11.89 4.33
C GLN A 100 2.35 -11.14 5.65
N VAL A 101 1.40 -10.24 5.91
CA VAL A 101 1.32 -9.48 7.16
C VAL A 101 0.74 -10.36 8.26
N ALA A 102 1.51 -10.58 9.31
CA ALA A 102 1.06 -11.25 10.52
C ALA A 102 0.21 -10.28 11.36
N LEU A 103 -1.00 -10.72 11.73
CA LEU A 103 -1.90 -9.96 12.60
C LEU A 103 -1.92 -10.62 13.98
N PRO A 104 -1.58 -9.90 15.06
CA PRO A 104 -1.73 -10.42 16.41
C PRO A 104 -3.22 -10.45 16.81
N ALA A 105 -3.53 -11.24 17.85
CA ALA A 105 -4.79 -11.07 18.55
C ALA A 105 -4.76 -9.71 19.29
N PRO A 106 -5.79 -8.85 19.14
CA PRO A 106 -5.81 -7.54 19.78
C PRO A 106 -5.69 -7.63 21.31
N ASP A 107 -4.75 -6.88 21.88
CA ASP A 107 -4.50 -6.82 23.32
C ASP A 107 -4.51 -5.37 23.82
N PRO A 108 -5.46 -4.98 24.68
CA PRO A 108 -5.52 -3.65 25.28
C PRO A 108 -4.25 -3.22 26.03
N ALA A 109 -3.42 -4.15 26.50
CA ALA A 109 -2.19 -3.82 27.22
C ALA A 109 -1.04 -3.38 26.30
N CYS A 110 -1.00 -3.88 25.06
CA CYS A 110 0.10 -3.62 24.12
C CYS A 110 -0.35 -3.20 22.71
N TRP A 111 -1.61 -2.73 22.57
CA TRP A 111 -2.21 -2.36 21.28
C TRP A 111 -1.37 -1.38 20.45
N ARG A 112 -0.63 -0.46 21.09
CA ARG A 112 0.25 0.49 20.39
C ARG A 112 1.36 -0.24 19.66
N ASP A 113 2.05 -1.13 20.36
CA ASP A 113 3.15 -1.91 19.78
C ASP A 113 2.63 -2.86 18.71
N GLN A 114 1.48 -3.50 18.94
CA GLN A 114 0.81 -4.34 17.95
C GLN A 114 0.49 -3.56 16.66
N PHE A 115 -0.07 -2.35 16.78
CA PHE A 115 -0.41 -1.52 15.63
C PHE A 115 0.84 -1.06 14.88
N MET A 116 1.86 -0.62 15.61
CA MET A 116 3.15 -0.18 15.05
C MET A 116 3.85 -1.31 14.30
N ASP A 117 3.81 -2.53 14.83
CA ASP A 117 4.37 -3.72 14.18
C ASP A 117 3.66 -4.04 12.86
N VAL A 118 2.33 -4.05 12.85
CA VAL A 118 1.54 -4.26 11.61
C VAL A 118 1.84 -3.17 10.57
N CYS A 119 1.95 -1.91 10.98
CA CYS A 119 2.32 -0.80 10.09
C CYS A 119 3.73 -0.96 9.51
N ALA A 120 4.69 -1.41 10.33
CA ALA A 120 6.06 -1.66 9.90
C ALA A 120 6.12 -2.82 8.90
N GLN A 121 5.40 -3.92 9.16
CA GLN A 121 5.30 -5.04 8.21
C GLN A 121 4.73 -4.59 6.86
N LEU A 122 3.65 -3.79 6.86
CA LEU A 122 3.08 -3.23 5.62
C LEU A 122 4.07 -2.35 4.86
N ARG A 123 4.75 -1.44 5.58
CA ARG A 123 5.80 -0.59 5.02
C ARG A 123 6.87 -1.44 4.35
N ASP A 124 7.38 -2.46 5.04
CA ASP A 124 8.48 -3.29 4.54
C ASP A 124 8.06 -4.10 3.30
N GLN A 125 6.82 -4.60 3.28
CA GLN A 125 6.24 -5.25 2.11
C GLN A 125 6.15 -4.30 0.90
N PHE A 126 5.70 -3.06 1.10
CA PHE A 126 5.57 -2.10 0.01
C PHE A 126 6.91 -1.56 -0.47
N LEU A 127 7.86 -1.28 0.43
CA LEU A 127 9.20 -0.79 0.08
C LEU A 127 10.02 -1.82 -0.71
N ARG A 128 9.71 -3.11 -0.60
CA ARG A 128 10.35 -4.16 -1.40
C ARG A 128 10.08 -4.01 -2.90
N TYR A 129 8.95 -3.43 -3.29
CA TYR A 129 8.49 -3.35 -4.67
C TYR A 129 8.28 -1.88 -5.07
N PRO A 130 9.24 -1.25 -5.77
CA PRO A 130 9.18 0.17 -6.10
C PRO A 130 7.85 0.58 -6.76
N GLY A 131 7.24 1.64 -6.27
CA GLY A 131 6.00 2.22 -6.79
C GLY A 131 4.73 1.41 -6.51
N ILE A 132 4.81 0.20 -5.92
CA ILE A 132 3.64 -0.67 -5.75
C ILE A 132 2.55 -0.03 -4.88
N ALA A 133 2.95 0.81 -3.93
CA ALA A 133 2.06 1.56 -3.05
C ALA A 133 1.05 2.42 -3.85
N GLN A 134 1.39 2.84 -5.07
CA GLN A 134 0.45 3.54 -5.95
C GLN A 134 -0.80 2.69 -6.25
N ALA A 135 -0.66 1.37 -6.38
CA ALA A 135 -1.79 0.48 -6.64
C ALA A 135 -2.85 0.58 -5.53
N ALA A 136 -2.43 0.73 -4.28
CA ALA A 136 -3.31 0.86 -3.12
C ALA A 136 -4.15 2.16 -3.12
N LEU A 137 -3.75 3.19 -3.87
CA LEU A 137 -4.50 4.45 -3.99
C LEU A 137 -5.53 4.45 -5.14
N THR A 138 -5.46 3.47 -6.04
CA THR A 138 -6.19 3.53 -7.31
C THR A 138 -7.49 2.74 -7.34
N VAL A 139 -7.71 1.84 -6.38
CA VAL A 139 -8.86 0.93 -6.36
C VAL A 139 -9.36 0.76 -4.93
N VAL A 140 -10.69 0.64 -4.78
CA VAL A 140 -11.29 0.18 -3.52
C VAL A 140 -10.88 -1.27 -3.27
N PRO A 141 -10.25 -1.60 -2.12
CA PRO A 141 -9.81 -2.96 -1.84
C PRO A 141 -10.95 -3.97 -1.99
N ALA A 142 -10.74 -4.99 -2.82
CA ALA A 142 -11.67 -6.10 -2.99
C ALA A 142 -11.01 -7.46 -2.71
N ASP A 143 -9.69 -7.50 -2.57
CA ASP A 143 -8.94 -8.66 -2.13
C ASP A 143 -9.14 -8.94 -0.62
N LEU A 144 -9.39 -10.21 -0.27
CA LEU A 144 -9.68 -10.60 1.12
C LEU A 144 -8.48 -10.41 2.05
N ALA A 145 -7.25 -10.59 1.57
CA ALA A 145 -6.07 -10.41 2.41
C ALA A 145 -5.87 -8.92 2.75
N THR A 146 -6.16 -8.02 1.81
CA THR A 146 -6.15 -6.57 2.07
C THR A 146 -7.24 -6.18 3.06
N LEU A 147 -8.47 -6.67 2.87
CA LEU A 147 -9.58 -6.42 3.79
C LEU A 147 -9.30 -6.98 5.20
N ARG A 148 -8.68 -8.16 5.29
CA ARG A 148 -8.25 -8.77 6.56
C ARG A 148 -7.27 -7.89 7.33
N VAL A 149 -6.30 -7.29 6.64
CA VAL A 149 -5.34 -6.38 7.28
C VAL A 149 -6.03 -5.12 7.78
N GLY A 150 -6.92 -4.52 6.98
CA GLY A 150 -7.74 -3.38 7.41
C GLY A 150 -8.60 -3.68 8.64
N GLU A 151 -9.27 -4.83 8.65
CA GLU A 151 -10.05 -5.31 9.79
C GLU A 151 -9.17 -5.51 11.04
N GLY A 152 -8.00 -6.13 10.89
CA GLY A 152 -7.06 -6.35 11.99
C GLY A 152 -6.52 -5.06 12.59
N MET A 153 -6.12 -4.10 11.74
CA MET A 153 -5.69 -2.77 12.18
C MET A 153 -6.80 -2.06 12.96
N LEU A 154 -8.04 -2.08 12.44
CA LEU A 154 -9.19 -1.50 13.13
C LEU A 154 -9.44 -2.18 14.48
N ALA A 155 -9.37 -3.51 14.54
CA ALA A 155 -9.59 -4.28 15.77
C ALA A 155 -8.54 -3.95 16.84
N ILE A 156 -7.26 -3.82 16.47
CA ILE A 156 -6.19 -3.39 17.38
C ILE A 156 -6.47 -1.99 17.92
N LEU A 157 -6.86 -1.04 17.06
CA LEU A 157 -7.18 0.31 17.51
C LEU A 157 -8.42 0.37 18.40
N LEU A 158 -9.44 -0.46 18.15
CA LEU A 158 -10.62 -0.56 19.02
C LEU A 158 -10.27 -1.14 20.40
N ALA A 159 -9.28 -2.03 20.49
CA ALA A 159 -8.80 -2.58 21.76
C ALA A 159 -8.19 -1.51 22.69
N SER A 160 -7.84 -0.33 22.18
CA SER A 160 -7.43 0.82 22.99
C SER A 160 -8.53 1.38 23.90
N GLY A 161 -9.80 1.04 23.64
CA GLY A 161 -10.96 1.64 24.29
C GLY A 161 -11.36 3.01 23.74
N ALA A 162 -10.70 3.49 22.68
CA ALA A 162 -11.07 4.74 22.02
C ALA A 162 -12.45 4.63 21.32
N PRO A 163 -13.15 5.76 21.12
CA PRO A 163 -14.38 5.79 20.35
C PRO A 163 -14.18 5.21 18.93
N ALA A 164 -15.13 4.42 18.45
CA ALA A 164 -15.02 3.73 17.15
C ALA A 164 -14.70 4.66 15.97
N ARG A 165 -15.21 5.90 15.99
CA ARG A 165 -14.87 6.91 14.98
C ARG A 165 -13.38 7.26 14.98
N GLN A 166 -12.78 7.45 16.15
CA GLN A 166 -11.36 7.76 16.25
C GLN A 166 -10.53 6.58 15.76
N ALA A 167 -10.85 5.35 16.18
CA ALA A 167 -10.17 4.15 15.71
C ALA A 167 -10.24 4.00 14.18
N ALA A 168 -11.43 4.18 13.60
CA ALA A 168 -11.62 4.09 12.14
C ALA A 168 -10.83 5.18 11.38
N TRP A 169 -10.89 6.44 11.82
CA TRP A 169 -10.16 7.53 11.18
C TRP A 169 -8.65 7.41 11.35
N THR A 170 -8.17 6.95 12.50
CA THR A 170 -6.75 6.69 12.71
C THR A 170 -6.27 5.53 11.84
N SER A 171 -7.08 4.47 11.67
CA SER A 171 -6.74 3.36 10.75
C SER A 171 -6.59 3.84 9.31
N ASP A 172 -7.56 4.64 8.83
CA ASP A 172 -7.54 5.22 7.49
C ASP A 172 -6.34 6.17 7.29
N ALA A 173 -6.12 7.08 8.24
CA ALA A 173 -4.99 8.01 8.22
C ALA A 173 -3.64 7.30 8.24
N ALA A 174 -3.49 6.24 9.04
CA ALA A 174 -2.28 5.43 9.08
C ALA A 174 -2.04 4.73 7.73
N PHE A 175 -3.07 4.15 7.13
CA PHE A 175 -2.94 3.49 5.83
C PHE A 175 -2.55 4.47 4.72
N LEU A 176 -3.18 5.66 4.69
CA LEU A 176 -2.83 6.74 3.77
C LEU A 176 -1.37 7.19 3.97
N TYR A 177 -0.95 7.35 5.23
CA TYR A 177 0.42 7.73 5.57
C TYR A 177 1.44 6.69 5.12
N ILE A 178 1.22 5.40 5.42
CA ILE A 178 2.11 4.30 5.01
C ILE A 178 2.26 4.30 3.48
N THR A 179 1.16 4.44 2.77
CA THR A 179 1.14 4.46 1.30
C THR A 179 1.90 5.65 0.74
N GLY A 180 1.67 6.85 1.28
CA GLY A 180 2.39 8.07 0.88
C GLY A 180 3.89 7.98 1.17
N TYR A 181 4.26 7.49 2.36
CA TYR A 181 5.65 7.29 2.77
C TYR A 181 6.38 6.33 1.82
N CYS A 182 5.77 5.20 1.47
CA CYS A 182 6.38 4.22 0.56
C CYS A 182 6.49 4.75 -0.87
N LEU A 183 5.50 5.54 -1.32
CA LEU A 183 5.53 6.17 -2.63
C LEU A 183 6.63 7.24 -2.73
N GLU A 184 6.77 8.10 -1.72
CA GLU A 184 7.83 9.10 -1.63
C GLU A 184 9.22 8.42 -1.66
N ALA A 185 9.41 7.37 -0.86
CA ALA A 185 10.66 6.60 -0.85
C ALA A 185 10.97 5.97 -2.21
N SER A 186 9.96 5.48 -2.92
CA SER A 186 10.13 4.95 -4.27
C SER A 186 10.50 6.04 -5.29
N MET A 187 9.89 7.22 -5.20
CA MET A 187 10.22 8.34 -6.10
C MET A 187 11.65 8.83 -5.86
N ALA A 188 12.07 8.93 -4.60
CA ALA A 188 13.45 9.28 -4.24
C ALA A 188 14.46 8.27 -4.80
N ARG A 189 14.14 6.96 -4.74
CA ARG A 189 14.99 5.92 -5.35
C ARG A 189 15.07 6.06 -6.88
N ARG A 190 13.95 6.24 -7.58
CA ARG A 190 13.97 6.42 -9.05
C ARG A 190 14.78 7.64 -9.49
N GLN A 191 14.63 8.77 -8.81
CA GLN A 191 15.42 9.98 -9.10
C GLN A 191 16.92 9.75 -8.93
N SER A 192 17.34 8.80 -8.08
CA SER A 192 18.73 8.42 -7.93
C SER A 192 19.29 7.55 -9.06
N GLU A 193 18.42 6.88 -9.79
CA GLU A 193 18.78 5.92 -10.85
C GLU A 193 18.77 6.57 -12.26
N ASP A 194 18.13 7.73 -12.44
CA ASP A 194 18.09 8.47 -13.71
C ASP A 194 19.46 9.09 -14.09
N ALA A 195 19.76 9.11 -15.40
CA ALA A 195 21.08 9.43 -15.97
C ALA A 195 21.61 10.86 -15.71
N ASP A 196 20.75 11.81 -15.31
CA ASP A 196 21.17 13.15 -14.86
C ASP A 196 21.64 13.19 -13.39
N GLY A 197 21.47 12.07 -12.65
CA GLY A 197 22.32 11.63 -11.54
C GLY A 197 22.48 12.52 -10.31
N ARG A 198 21.79 13.67 -10.20
CA ARG A 198 21.85 14.50 -8.98
C ARG A 198 20.93 13.94 -7.92
N VAL A 199 21.40 12.89 -7.24
CA VAL A 199 20.97 12.62 -5.88
C VAL A 199 21.46 13.78 -5.03
N ILE A 200 20.55 14.70 -4.68
CA ILE A 200 20.85 15.68 -3.64
C ILE A 200 20.86 14.88 -2.35
N ASP A 201 22.05 14.54 -1.85
CA ASP A 201 22.15 13.84 -0.59
C ASP A 201 21.60 14.71 0.55
N ARG A 202 21.31 14.09 1.68
CA ARG A 202 20.73 14.79 2.83
C ARG A 202 21.58 16.00 3.27
N ALA A 203 22.91 15.88 3.26
CA ALA A 203 23.82 16.96 3.64
C ALA A 203 23.79 18.11 2.63
N GLU A 204 23.65 17.81 1.34
CA GLU A 204 23.46 18.83 0.31
C GLU A 204 22.10 19.55 0.46
N ILE A 205 21.02 18.83 0.79
CA ILE A 205 19.73 19.47 1.12
C ILE A 205 19.88 20.38 2.33
N GLU A 206 20.50 19.89 3.40
CA GLU A 206 20.73 20.66 4.63
C GLU A 206 21.52 21.95 4.35
N GLU A 207 22.59 21.86 3.55
CA GLU A 207 23.41 23.01 3.19
C GLU A 207 22.63 24.01 2.32
N ARG A 208 21.84 23.54 1.35
CA ARG A 208 20.95 24.39 0.55
C ARG A 208 19.93 25.14 1.42
N LEU A 209 19.38 24.49 2.44
CA LEU A 209 18.46 25.13 3.39
C LEU A 209 19.17 26.17 4.26
N ARG A 210 20.43 25.95 4.66
CA ARG A 210 21.25 26.94 5.39
C ARG A 210 21.59 28.16 4.56
N MET A 211 21.79 28.01 3.26
CA MET A 211 22.15 29.09 2.34
C MET A 211 20.96 29.99 1.95
N LEU A 212 19.74 29.70 2.40
CA LEU A 212 18.58 30.56 2.16
C LEU A 212 18.73 31.93 2.83
N PRO A 213 18.16 33.02 2.24
CA PRO A 213 18.17 34.34 2.88
C PRO A 213 17.48 34.29 4.27
N PRO A 214 18.20 34.54 5.37
CA PRO A 214 17.67 34.34 6.74
C PRO A 214 16.61 35.37 7.12
N ASP A 215 16.58 36.51 6.44
CA ASP A 215 15.53 37.53 6.55
C ASP A 215 14.18 37.04 5.99
N LEU A 216 14.21 36.16 4.99
CA LEU A 216 13.01 35.56 4.39
C LEU A 216 12.66 34.18 4.99
N PHE A 217 13.67 33.41 5.38
CA PHE A 217 13.52 32.02 5.87
C PHE A 217 14.15 31.78 7.25
N PRO A 218 13.80 32.59 8.27
CA PRO A 218 14.48 32.54 9.57
C PRO A 218 14.39 31.17 10.24
N HIS A 219 13.24 30.50 10.14
CA HIS A 219 13.03 29.17 10.74
C HIS A 219 13.70 28.04 9.96
N THR A 220 13.68 28.10 8.62
CA THR A 220 14.29 27.07 7.79
C THR A 220 15.80 27.04 7.97
N VAL A 221 16.44 28.22 7.98
CA VAL A 221 17.88 28.33 8.23
C VAL A 221 18.23 27.87 9.64
N ALA A 222 17.46 28.32 10.65
CA ALA A 222 17.70 27.96 12.04
C ALA A 222 17.52 26.46 12.35
N HIS A 223 16.68 25.76 11.59
CA HIS A 223 16.31 24.37 11.83
C HIS A 223 16.62 23.42 10.66
N ALA A 224 17.53 23.79 9.76
CA ALA A 224 17.87 23.00 8.58
C ALA A 224 18.30 21.57 8.92
N ARG A 225 19.03 21.41 10.04
CA ARG A 225 19.47 20.10 10.55
C ARG A 225 18.27 19.25 10.99
N GLU A 226 17.34 19.82 11.74
CA GLU A 226 16.15 19.13 12.24
C GLU A 226 15.20 18.77 11.08
N LEU A 227 15.00 19.68 10.12
CA LEU A 227 14.15 19.47 8.95
C LEU A 227 14.61 18.28 8.09
N THR A 228 15.93 18.13 7.96
CA THR A 228 16.56 17.02 7.23
C THR A 228 16.86 15.82 8.13
N SER A 229 16.62 15.90 9.44
CA SER A 229 16.93 14.85 10.40
C SER A 229 16.09 13.58 10.25
N GLY A 230 16.56 12.52 10.92
CA GLY A 230 16.01 11.16 10.86
C GLY A 230 16.87 10.26 9.98
N THR A 231 16.95 8.99 10.38
CA THR A 231 17.58 7.92 9.62
C THR A 231 16.62 6.74 9.49
N GLY A 232 16.80 5.92 8.45
CA GLY A 232 15.95 4.76 8.21
C GLY A 232 14.45 5.12 8.26
N HIS A 233 13.77 4.61 9.29
CA HIS A 233 12.33 4.78 9.48
C HIS A 233 11.97 5.64 10.70
N ASP A 234 12.89 6.47 11.22
CA ASP A 234 12.64 7.30 12.41
C ASP A 234 11.40 8.21 12.24
N ARG A 235 11.29 8.87 11.08
CA ARG A 235 10.16 9.76 10.77
C ARG A 235 8.85 9.01 10.61
N PHE A 236 8.91 7.77 10.11
CA PHE A 236 7.76 6.87 10.02
C PHE A 236 7.24 6.51 11.41
N THR A 237 8.13 6.06 12.29
CA THR A 237 7.81 5.73 13.68
C THR A 237 7.27 6.93 14.43
N PHE A 238 7.93 8.09 14.30
CA PHE A 238 7.49 9.34 14.92
C PHE A 238 6.07 9.73 14.50
N THR A 239 5.77 9.70 13.20
CA THR A 239 4.47 10.14 12.68
C THR A 239 3.35 9.22 13.11
N LEU A 240 3.55 7.90 13.04
CA LEU A 240 2.56 6.94 13.56
C LEU A 240 2.35 7.10 15.07
N THR A 241 3.43 7.30 15.83
CA THR A 241 3.33 7.55 17.27
C THR A 241 2.46 8.78 17.56
N LEU A 242 2.63 9.87 16.81
CA LEU A 242 1.77 11.06 16.93
C LEU A 242 0.30 10.76 16.60
N LEU A 243 0.02 9.98 15.55
CA LEU A 243 -1.35 9.59 15.21
C LEU A 243 -2.01 8.78 16.35
N LEU A 244 -1.24 7.92 17.02
CA LEU A 244 -1.76 7.08 18.12
C LEU A 244 -1.97 7.85 19.42
N GLN A 245 -1.28 8.97 19.64
CA GLN A 245 -1.47 9.81 20.84
C GLN A 245 -2.88 10.41 20.94
N GLY A 246 -3.54 10.62 19.78
CA GLY A 246 -4.90 11.14 19.73
C GLY A 246 -5.99 10.16 20.17
N LEU A 247 -5.66 8.87 20.32
CA LEU A 247 -6.59 7.84 20.75
C LEU A 247 -6.70 7.84 22.27
N VAL A 248 -7.74 8.52 22.76
CA VAL A 248 -8.02 8.65 24.19
C VAL A 248 -9.34 7.94 24.49
N PRO A 249 -9.39 7.00 25.46
CA PRO A 249 -10.66 6.43 25.89
C PRO A 249 -11.57 7.55 26.43
N PRO A 250 -12.90 7.45 26.25
CA PRO A 250 -13.81 8.44 26.79
C PRO A 250 -13.57 8.61 28.30
N ARG A 251 -13.48 9.86 28.76
CA ARG A 251 -13.42 10.11 30.20
C ARG A 251 -14.72 9.59 30.86
N PRO A 252 -14.63 8.97 32.03
CA PRO A 252 -15.78 8.45 32.76
C PRO A 252 -16.77 9.56 33.13
#